data_AF-K4KYI5-F1
#
_entry.id   AF-K4KYI5-F1
#
_cell.length_a   1.000
_cell.length_b   1.000
_cell.length_c   1.000
_cell.angle_alpha   90.00
_cell.angle_beta   90.00
_cell.angle_gamma   90.00
#
_symmetry.space_group_name_H-M   'P 1'
#
loop_
_entity.id
_entity.type
_entity.pdbx_description
1 polymer ?
#
loop_
_entity_poly.entity_id
_entity_poly.type
_entity_poly.pdbx_seq_one_letter_code
_entity_poly.pdbx_strand_id
1 'polypeptide(L)'
;MGNYGTIDQWRNEYYYKLRDCKKAMMDDCALSQAYNSNTLKKFMEQLIGTHGLENVSLLLSNTIREAPWDKRYSSKVKAWANRYPEIQPAPAEEKEPLRIFALNLYEHPAILNQAARIAMKKEKELSQPKPKEQAR
;
A
#
# COMPACT_ATOMS: atom_id res chain seq x y z
N MET A 1 -2.70 -0.07 -16.28
CA MET A 1 -3.17 -1.33 -15.66
C MET A 1 -2.56 -2.48 -16.43
N GLY A 2 -1.81 -3.37 -15.78
CA GLY A 2 -1.22 -4.54 -16.44
C GLY A 2 -2.32 -5.50 -16.87
N ASN A 3 -2.26 -5.97 -18.12
CA ASN A 3 -3.12 -7.04 -18.63
C ASN A 3 -2.37 -8.35 -18.43
N TYR A 4 -2.73 -9.13 -17.41
CA TYR A 4 -2.09 -10.41 -17.13
C TYR A 4 -2.77 -11.49 -17.98
N GLY A 5 -2.09 -11.96 -19.03
CA GLY A 5 -2.65 -12.89 -20.00
C GLY A 5 -2.83 -14.31 -19.47
N THR A 6 -2.15 -14.67 -18.36
CA THR A 6 -2.30 -15.95 -17.67
C THR A 6 -2.28 -15.77 -16.15
N ILE A 7 -2.77 -16.78 -15.41
CA ILE A 7 -2.72 -16.77 -13.95
C ILE A 7 -1.28 -16.79 -13.43
N ASP A 8 -0.37 -17.52 -14.08
CA ASP A 8 1.04 -17.53 -13.67
C ASP A 8 1.71 -16.17 -13.83
N GLN A 9 1.36 -15.42 -14.88
CA GLN A 9 1.80 -14.03 -15.04
C GLN A 9 1.24 -13.15 -13.92
N TRP A 10 -0.07 -13.22 -13.65
CA TRP A 10 -0.68 -12.48 -12.54
C TRP A 10 -0.03 -12.82 -11.19
N ARG A 11 0.23 -14.11 -10.96
CA ARG A 11 0.79 -14.62 -9.70
C ARG A 11 2.21 -14.11 -9.49
N ASN A 12 3.08 -14.29 -10.49
CA ASN A 12 4.51 -13.98 -10.40
C ASN A 12 4.79 -12.48 -10.51
N GLU A 13 4.07 -11.75 -11.35
CA GLU A 13 4.39 -10.36 -11.65
C GLU A 13 3.65 -9.36 -10.76
N TYR A 14 2.54 -9.76 -10.13
CA TYR A 14 1.66 -8.87 -9.38
C TYR A 14 1.35 -9.38 -7.98
N TYR A 15 0.71 -10.54 -7.87
CA TYR A 15 0.23 -11.03 -6.58
C TYR A 15 1.35 -11.27 -5.57
N TYR A 16 2.45 -11.95 -5.96
CA TYR A 16 3.55 -12.21 -5.03
C TYR A 16 4.23 -10.94 -4.54
N LYS A 17 4.40 -9.92 -5.39
CA LYS A 17 4.97 -8.63 -4.97
C LYS A 17 4.11 -7.95 -3.89
N LEU A 18 2.79 -7.96 -4.08
CA LEU A 18 1.85 -7.41 -3.09
C LEU A 18 1.79 -8.26 -1.82
N ARG A 19 1.82 -9.59 -1.96
CA ARG A 19 1.84 -10.52 -0.82
C ARG A 19 3.10 -10.34 0.02
N ASP A 20 4.25 -10.21 -0.60
CA ASP A 20 5.53 -10.01 0.11
C ASP A 20 5.58 -8.65 0.78
N CYS A 21 5.08 -7.60 0.12
CA CYS A 21 4.91 -6.28 0.73
C CYS A 21 3.97 -6.33 1.94
N LYS A 22 2.81 -7.00 1.81
CA LYS A 22 1.89 -7.21 2.94
C LYS A 22 2.58 -7.97 4.07
N LYS A 23 3.32 -9.05 3.75
CA LYS A 23 4.05 -9.82 4.76
C LYS A 23 5.02 -8.92 5.51
N ALA A 24 5.83 -8.12 4.82
CA ALA A 24 6.75 -7.18 5.47
C ALA A 24 6.06 -6.14 6.36
N MET A 25 4.83 -5.72 6.03
CA MET A 25 4.04 -4.82 6.87
C MET A 25 3.47 -5.51 8.13
N MET A 26 3.14 -6.79 8.05
CA MET A 26 2.36 -7.52 9.06
C MET A 26 3.18 -8.50 9.91
N ASP A 27 4.36 -8.93 9.44
CA ASP A 27 5.22 -9.88 10.15
C ASP A 27 5.57 -9.33 11.53
N ASP A 28 5.47 -10.17 12.55
CA ASP A 28 5.81 -9.84 13.94
C ASP A 28 5.21 -8.53 14.45
N CYS A 29 4.01 -8.15 13.98
CA CYS A 29 3.38 -6.86 14.30
C CYS A 29 4.26 -5.64 13.94
N ALA A 30 5.12 -5.74 12.92
CA ALA A 30 6.13 -4.73 12.58
C ALA A 30 5.57 -3.31 12.46
N LEU A 31 4.40 -3.12 11.82
CA LEU A 31 3.74 -1.82 11.74
C LEU A 31 3.35 -1.26 13.12
N SER A 32 2.72 -2.09 13.95
CA SER A 32 2.34 -1.70 15.31
C SER A 32 3.54 -1.41 16.20
N GLN A 33 4.58 -2.24 16.13
CA GLN A 33 5.84 -1.99 16.85
C GLN A 33 6.46 -0.66 16.40
N ALA A 34 6.56 -0.43 15.10
CA ALA A 34 7.13 0.81 14.57
C ALA A 34 6.29 2.05 14.96
N TYR A 35 4.97 1.92 15.03
CA TYR A 35 4.09 2.97 15.53
C TYR A 35 4.34 3.25 17.02
N ASN A 36 4.32 2.22 17.86
CA ASN A 36 4.49 2.36 19.31
C ASN A 36 5.89 2.84 19.70
N SER A 37 6.92 2.51 18.91
CA SER A 37 8.29 2.98 19.11
C SER A 37 8.60 4.33 18.44
N ASN A 38 7.61 5.03 17.87
CA ASN A 38 7.79 6.29 17.13
C ASN A 38 8.76 6.18 15.92
N THR A 39 8.99 4.98 15.38
CA THR A 39 9.85 4.71 14.23
C THR A 39 9.08 4.46 12.94
N LEU A 40 7.75 4.59 12.95
CA LEU A 40 6.88 4.30 11.80
C LEU A 40 7.29 5.02 10.52
N LYS A 41 7.74 6.27 10.59
CA LYS A 41 8.22 7.00 9.41
C LYS A 41 9.41 6.28 8.74
N LYS A 42 10.43 5.93 9.53
CA LYS A 42 11.63 5.24 9.05
C LYS A 42 11.27 3.86 8.51
N PHE A 43 10.41 3.13 9.21
CA PHE A 43 9.90 1.83 8.76
C PHE A 43 9.20 1.93 7.39
N MET A 44 8.28 2.88 7.24
CA MET A 44 7.59 3.11 5.97
C MET A 44 8.54 3.52 4.85
N GLU A 45 9.54 4.35 5.13
CA GLU A 45 10.57 4.73 4.15
C GLU A 45 11.38 3.52 3.67
N GLN A 46 11.78 2.62 4.58
CA GLN A 46 12.45 1.37 4.24
C GLN A 46 11.55 0.44 3.43
N LEU A 47 10.30 0.28 3.86
CA LEU A 47 9.30 -0.55 3.18
C LEU A 47 9.06 -0.05 1.74
N ILE A 48 8.90 1.26 1.55
CA ILE A 48 8.75 1.90 0.24
C ILE A 48 10.01 1.70 -0.61
N GLY A 49 11.20 1.80 0.00
CA GLY A 49 12.46 1.53 -0.69
C GLY A 49 12.58 0.09 -1.21
N THR A 50 12.12 -0.89 -0.43
CA THR A 50 12.20 -2.32 -0.76
C THR A 50 11.11 -2.77 -1.73
N HIS A 51 9.85 -2.40 -1.48
CA HIS A 51 8.69 -2.92 -2.22
C HIS A 51 8.12 -1.94 -3.25
N GLY A 52 8.62 -0.71 -3.28
CA GLY A 52 8.12 0.35 -4.15
C GLY A 52 6.90 1.05 -3.57
N LEU A 53 6.82 2.37 -3.82
CA LEU A 53 5.72 3.21 -3.34
C LEU A 53 4.36 2.77 -3.89
N GLU A 54 4.32 2.30 -5.14
CA GLU A 54 3.09 1.86 -5.79
C GLU A 54 2.44 0.69 -5.05
N ASN A 55 3.20 -0.37 -4.76
CA ASN A 55 2.69 -1.55 -4.06
C ASN A 55 2.23 -1.23 -2.63
N VAL A 56 3.03 -0.44 -1.89
CA VAL A 56 2.69 0.01 -0.53
C VAL A 56 1.40 0.83 -0.54
N SER A 57 1.28 1.77 -1.48
CA SER A 57 0.11 2.64 -1.58
C SER A 57 -1.13 1.87 -2.03
N LEU A 58 -0.97 0.89 -2.91
CA LEU A 58 -2.06 0.04 -3.38
C LEU A 58 -2.66 -0.80 -2.25
N LEU A 59 -1.83 -1.41 -1.39
CA LEU A 59 -2.31 -2.19 -0.24
C LEU A 59 -3.02 -1.31 0.81
N LEU A 60 -2.43 -0.16 1.13
CA LEU A 60 -3.02 0.80 2.07
C LEU A 60 -4.36 1.33 1.55
N SER A 61 -4.40 1.79 0.29
CA SER A 61 -5.60 2.35 -0.31
C SER A 61 -6.73 1.34 -0.40
N ASN A 62 -6.46 0.10 -0.83
CA ASN A 62 -7.47 -0.95 -0.88
C ASN A 62 -8.00 -1.25 0.52
N THR A 63 -7.13 -1.45 1.52
CA THR A 63 -7.56 -1.72 2.90
C THR A 63 -8.41 -0.58 3.48
N ILE A 64 -8.06 0.68 3.21
CA ILE A 64 -8.82 1.85 3.68
C ILE A 64 -10.17 1.97 2.98
N ARG A 65 -10.21 1.71 1.67
CA ARG A 65 -11.43 1.76 0.86
C ARG A 65 -12.45 0.71 1.29
N GLU A 66 -12.01 -0.44 1.78
CA GLU A 66 -12.89 -1.51 2.29
C GLU A 66 -13.60 -1.14 3.60
N ALA A 67 -13.15 -0.09 4.29
CA ALA A 67 -13.78 0.39 5.54
C ALA A 67 -14.15 1.88 5.46
N PRO A 68 -15.00 2.29 4.49
CA PRO A 68 -15.36 3.69 4.28
C PRO A 68 -16.16 4.27 5.47
N TRP A 69 -16.83 3.42 6.25
CA TRP A 69 -17.55 3.79 7.47
C TRP A 69 -16.62 4.14 8.64
N ASP A 70 -15.36 3.72 8.63
CA ASP A 70 -14.46 3.92 9.76
C ASP A 70 -14.04 5.40 9.86
N LYS A 71 -14.39 6.06 10.96
CA LYS A 71 -14.15 7.48 11.20
C LYS A 71 -12.71 7.79 11.63
N ARG A 72 -11.88 6.78 11.92
CA ARG A 72 -10.45 6.95 12.26
C ARG A 72 -9.61 7.30 11.03
N TYR A 73 -10.05 6.90 9.84
CA TYR A 73 -9.47 7.39 8.59
C TYR A 73 -9.93 8.82 8.33
N SER A 74 -8.96 9.72 8.15
CA SER A 74 -9.28 11.10 7.80
C SER A 74 -9.85 11.22 6.39
N SER A 75 -10.68 12.24 6.15
CA SER A 75 -11.28 12.51 4.83
C SER A 75 -10.25 12.60 3.71
N LYS A 76 -9.10 13.23 3.97
CA LYS A 76 -7.97 13.30 3.02
C LYS A 76 -7.40 11.93 2.66
N VAL A 77 -7.28 11.03 3.64
CA VAL A 77 -6.78 9.66 3.43
C VAL A 77 -7.80 8.81 2.66
N LYS A 78 -9.10 8.95 2.96
CA LYS A 78 -10.16 8.29 2.19
C LYS A 78 -10.19 8.76 0.73
N ALA A 79 -10.14 10.08 0.52
CA ALA A 79 -10.09 10.65 -0.83
C ALA A 79 -8.85 10.21 -1.59
N TRP A 80 -7.68 10.15 -0.92
CA TRP A 80 -6.45 9.63 -1.48
C TRP A 80 -6.58 8.15 -1.89
N ALA A 81 -7.14 7.31 -1.03
CA ALA A 81 -7.33 5.88 -1.28
C ALA A 81 -8.22 5.64 -2.50
N ASN A 82 -9.28 6.44 -2.67
CA ASN A 82 -10.18 6.34 -3.81
C ASN A 82 -9.55 6.71 -5.17
N ARG A 83 -8.34 7.31 -5.21
CA ARG A 83 -7.61 7.56 -6.46
C ARG A 83 -6.87 6.33 -6.97
N TYR A 84 -6.65 5.33 -6.12
CA TYR A 84 -5.95 4.11 -6.49
C TYR A 84 -6.91 3.09 -7.09
N PRO A 85 -6.46 2.29 -8.06
CA PRO A 85 -7.27 1.20 -8.58
C PRO A 85 -7.57 0.14 -7.50
N GLU A 86 -8.57 -0.69 -7.77
CA GLU A 86 -8.77 -1.93 -7.04
C GLU A 86 -7.64 -2.92 -7.36
N ILE A 87 -7.28 -3.72 -6.36
CA ILE A 87 -6.37 -4.83 -6.58
C ILE A 87 -7.05 -5.79 -7.55
N GLN A 88 -6.42 -5.99 -8.71
CA GLN A 88 -6.96 -6.84 -9.75
C GLN A 88 -7.12 -8.30 -9.27
N PRO A 89 -8.30 -8.92 -9.45
CA PRO A 89 -8.45 -10.35 -9.20
C PRO A 89 -7.62 -11.15 -10.21
N ALA A 90 -7.44 -12.45 -9.93
CA ALA A 90 -6.86 -13.35 -10.90
C ALA A 90 -7.74 -13.41 -12.17
N PRO A 91 -7.17 -13.64 -13.37
CA PRO A 91 -7.93 -13.82 -14.60
C PRO A 91 -9.08 -14.85 -14.44
N ALA A 92 -10.27 -14.49 -14.89
CA ALA A 92 -11.55 -15.13 -14.55
C ALA A 92 -11.71 -16.60 -15.04
N GLU A 93 -10.82 -17.07 -15.90
CA GLU A 93 -10.90 -18.38 -16.55
C GLU A 93 -10.47 -19.54 -15.64
N GLU A 94 -9.80 -19.28 -14.52
CA GLU A 94 -9.49 -20.30 -13.52
C GLU A 94 -10.07 -19.92 -12.16
N LYS A 95 -10.77 -20.89 -11.54
CA LYS A 95 -11.47 -20.75 -10.25
C LYS A 95 -10.48 -20.60 -9.08
N GLU A 96 -9.86 -19.44 -8.92
CA GLU A 96 -9.26 -19.06 -7.63
C GLU A 96 -10.38 -18.59 -6.69
N PRO A 97 -10.49 -19.12 -5.47
CA PRO A 97 -11.46 -18.59 -4.50
C PRO A 97 -11.15 -17.11 -4.27
N LEU A 98 -12.19 -16.26 -4.31
CA LEU A 98 -12.09 -14.80 -4.12
C LEU A 98 -11.32 -14.47 -2.84
N ARG A 99 -10.01 -14.26 -2.99
CA ARG A 99 -9.11 -13.81 -1.94
C ARG A 99 -9.01 -12.29 -1.94
N ILE A 100 -10.11 -11.58 -2.21
CA ILE A 100 -10.17 -10.10 -2.20
C ILE A 100 -9.58 -9.57 -0.88
N PHE A 101 -9.90 -10.22 0.25
CA PHE A 101 -9.40 -9.85 1.57
C PHE A 101 -7.97 -10.33 1.88
N ALA A 102 -7.38 -11.24 1.09
CA ALA A 102 -6.07 -11.81 1.41
C ALA A 102 -4.95 -10.78 1.33
N LEU A 103 -5.16 -9.64 0.65
CA LEU A 103 -4.20 -8.54 0.57
C LEU A 103 -4.57 -7.35 1.47
N ASN A 104 -5.70 -7.38 2.18
CA ASN A 104 -6.02 -6.35 3.16
C ASN A 104 -5.10 -6.42 4.37
N LEU A 105 -4.73 -5.27 4.92
CA LEU A 105 -3.91 -5.18 6.12
C LEU A 105 -4.78 -5.32 7.36
N TYR A 106 -4.34 -6.15 8.31
CA TYR A 106 -5.06 -6.44 9.55
C TYR A 106 -4.46 -5.65 10.71
N GLU A 107 -4.52 -4.33 10.62
CA GLU A 107 -3.86 -3.42 11.56
C GLU A 107 -4.83 -2.34 12.05
N HIS A 108 -4.54 -1.74 13.21
CA HIS A 108 -5.42 -0.71 13.76
C HIS A 108 -5.59 0.49 12.80
N PRO A 109 -6.82 0.97 12.53
CA PRO A 109 -7.07 2.03 11.54
C PRO A 109 -6.31 3.34 11.78
N ALA A 110 -6.00 3.68 13.03
CA ALA A 110 -5.18 4.86 13.32
C ALA A 110 -3.74 4.72 12.77
N ILE A 111 -3.16 3.51 12.86
CA ILE A 111 -1.82 3.19 12.36
C ILE A 111 -1.83 3.23 10.83
N LEU A 112 -2.82 2.57 10.21
CA LEU A 112 -3.00 2.59 8.76
C LEU A 112 -3.24 4.00 8.21
N ASN A 113 -4.02 4.82 8.92
CA ASN A 113 -4.21 6.23 8.57
C ASN A 113 -2.89 7.03 8.62
N GLN A 114 -2.01 6.75 9.60
CA GLN A 114 -0.70 7.41 9.67
C GLN A 114 0.28 6.88 8.61
N ALA A 115 0.31 5.58 8.36
CA ALA A 115 1.08 4.97 7.29
C ALA A 115 0.69 5.54 5.91
N ALA A 116 -0.61 5.68 5.64
CA ALA A 116 -1.11 6.32 4.42
C ALA A 116 -0.66 7.78 4.29
N ARG A 117 -0.66 8.56 5.38
CA ARG A 117 -0.15 9.94 5.35
C ARG A 117 1.34 10.02 4.99
N ILE A 118 2.13 9.04 5.42
CA ILE A 118 3.56 8.95 5.05
C ILE A 118 3.70 8.64 3.56
N ALA A 119 2.96 7.66 3.04
CA ALA A 119 2.93 7.34 1.60
C ALA A 119 2.49 8.55 0.75
N MET A 120 1.40 9.23 1.15
CA MET A 120 0.91 10.46 0.53
C MET A 120 1.98 11.57 0.48
N LYS A 121 2.75 11.74 1.55
CA LYS A 121 3.83 12.72 1.59
C LYS A 121 4.92 12.32 0.59
N LYS A 122 5.24 11.03 0.51
CA LYS A 122 6.26 10.51 -0.41
C LYS A 122 5.87 10.69 -1.87
N GLU A 123 4.60 10.46 -2.23
CA GLU A 123 4.08 10.76 -3.57
C GLU A 123 4.28 12.22 -3.94
N LYS A 124 3.97 13.14 -3.01
CA LYS A 124 4.16 14.58 -3.24
C LYS A 124 5.63 14.92 -3.44
N GLU A 125 6.53 14.39 -2.61
CA GLU A 125 7.97 14.59 -2.74
C GLU A 125 8.49 14.13 -4.11
N LEU A 126 7.98 13.01 -4.63
CA LEU A 126 8.35 12.49 -5.95
C LEU A 126 7.71 13.26 -7.12
N SER A 127 6.56 13.89 -6.90
CA SER A 127 5.84 14.66 -7.93
C SER A 127 6.35 16.10 -8.08
N GLN A 128 7.07 16.63 -7.09
CA GLN A 128 7.63 17.98 -7.15
C GLN A 128 8.93 17.97 -7.96
N PRO A 129 9.12 18.92 -8.90
CA PRO A 129 10.40 19.06 -9.60
C PRO A 129 11.50 19.40 -8.57
N LYS A 130 12.61 18.65 -8.58
CA LYS A 130 13.79 18.97 -7.75
C LYS A 130 14.22 20.42 -8.04
N PRO A 131 14.46 21.26 -7.03
CA PRO A 131 15.04 22.58 -7.27
C PRO A 131 16.35 22.39 -8.01
N LYS A 132 16.55 23.11 -9.13
CA LYS A 132 17.82 23.14 -9.84
C LYS A 132 18.90 23.51 -8.82
N GLU A 133 19.79 22.57 -8.56
CA GLU A 133 21.03 22.80 -7.83
C GLU A 133 21.75 23.94 -8.55
N GLN A 134 21.73 25.12 -7.96
CA GLN A 134 22.47 26.27 -8.47
C GLN A 134 23.94 25.91 -8.28
N ALA A 135 24.56 25.45 -9.38
CA ALA A 135 26.00 25.34 -9.50
C ALA A 135 26.60 26.69 -9.10
N ARG A 136 27.38 26.68 -8.02
CA ARG A 136 28.23 27.78 -7.59
C ARG A 136 29.67 27.37 -7.76
#